data_AF-A0A401NJU1-F1
#
_entry.id   AF-A0A401NJU1-F1
#
_cell.length_a   1.000
_cell.length_b   1.000
_cell.length_c   1.000
_cell.angle_alpha   90.00
_cell.angle_beta   90.00
_cell.angle_gamma   90.00
#
_symmetry.space_group_name_H-M   'P 1'
#
loop_
_entity.id
_entity.type
_entity.pdbx_description
1 polymer ?
#
loop_
_entity_poly.entity_id
_entity_poly.type
_entity_poly.pdbx_seq_one_letter_code
_entity_poly.pdbx_strand_id
1 'polypeptide(L)'
;YRSSSGKPEVPCSLYMKELQGFISRIMSDYFKNFECVDFIYDNTENIAQRAIQLFIRNASLLRPLGEGGKMRLAADFAQMELAVAPLCRRVSDLGKSYRLLRSFRPLLFQTSEHISTSPAVGDIVPYSTILHFLFTRAPADLKPPHQRAEWSVARYSQWLDDHPSEKDRLLLLRSALEAYVQSVRAREGKEFAPVYPIMLQLLQKAMVNVQ
;
A
#
# COMPACT_ATOMS: atom_id res chain seq x y z
N TYR A 1 41.52 -2.09 -12.83
CA TYR A 1 40.70 -1.31 -11.89
C TYR A 1 39.33 -1.02 -12.52
N ARG A 2 38.32 -1.87 -12.28
CA ARG A 2 36.91 -1.51 -12.46
C ARG A 2 36.27 -1.62 -11.09
N SER A 3 36.02 -0.47 -10.48
CA SER A 3 35.25 -0.37 -9.25
C SER A 3 33.79 -0.71 -9.57
N SER A 4 33.40 -1.95 -9.31
CA SER A 4 31.99 -2.25 -9.06
C SER A 4 31.59 -1.45 -7.83
N SER A 5 30.77 -0.42 -8.01
CA SER A 5 30.14 0.32 -6.93
C SER A 5 29.23 -0.65 -6.17
N GLY A 6 29.81 -1.36 -5.19
CA GLY A 6 29.11 -2.23 -4.25
C GLY A 6 28.24 -1.40 -3.33
N LYS A 7 27.09 -0.94 -3.83
CA LYS A 7 25.99 -0.62 -2.93
C LYS A 7 25.53 -1.95 -2.35
N PRO A 8 25.56 -2.15 -1.02
CA PRO A 8 25.00 -3.36 -0.44
C PRO A 8 23.56 -3.49 -0.92
N GLU A 9 23.26 -4.62 -1.57
CA GLU A 9 21.90 -4.93 -2.00
C GLU A 9 21.02 -4.87 -0.74
N VAL A 10 20.01 -4.00 -0.75
CA VAL A 10 19.20 -3.77 0.44
C VAL A 10 18.47 -5.08 0.74
N PRO A 11 18.78 -5.74 1.86
CA PRO A 11 18.29 -7.08 2.10
C PRO A 11 16.77 -7.05 2.24
N CYS A 12 16.10 -8.00 1.59
CA CYS A 12 14.66 -8.18 1.73
C CYS A 12 14.28 -8.56 3.16
N SER A 13 13.07 -8.20 3.57
CA SER A 13 12.56 -8.53 4.89
C SER A 13 12.46 -10.04 5.09
N LEU A 14 12.63 -10.48 6.35
CA LEU A 14 12.45 -11.89 6.72
C LEU A 14 11.05 -12.38 6.35
N TYR A 15 10.03 -11.54 6.55
CA TYR A 15 8.66 -11.81 6.15
C TYR A 15 8.55 -12.24 4.68
N MET A 16 9.21 -11.53 3.76
CA MET A 16 9.16 -11.89 2.34
C MET A 16 9.82 -13.24 2.04
N LYS A 17 10.92 -13.56 2.72
CA LYS A 17 11.58 -14.86 2.58
C LYS A 17 10.70 -15.99 3.08
N GLU A 18 10.06 -15.80 4.24
CA GLU A 18 9.13 -16.77 4.83
C GLU A 18 7.89 -16.96 3.96
N LEU A 19 7.32 -15.87 3.44
CA LEU A 19 6.17 -15.91 2.53
C LEU A 19 6.49 -16.69 1.24
N GLN A 20 7.64 -16.42 0.61
CA GLN A 20 8.10 -17.14 -0.58
C GLN A 20 8.26 -18.63 -0.30
N GLY A 21 8.95 -18.99 0.79
CA GLY A 21 9.15 -20.37 1.18
C GLY A 21 7.84 -21.09 1.53
N PHE A 22 6.90 -20.39 2.15
CA PHE A 22 5.57 -20.92 2.46
C PHE A 22 4.76 -21.20 1.19
N ILE A 23 4.64 -20.22 0.29
CA ILE A 23 3.89 -20.36 -0.97
C ILE A 23 4.51 -21.46 -1.84
N SER A 24 5.85 -21.48 -1.96
CA SER A 24 6.55 -22.48 -2.78
C SER A 24 6.31 -23.90 -2.27
N ARG A 25 6.36 -24.11 -0.95
CA ARG A 25 6.03 -25.41 -0.33
C ARG A 25 4.58 -25.80 -0.57
N ILE A 26 3.64 -24.87 -0.43
CA ILE A 26 2.23 -25.15 -0.71
C ILE A 26 2.05 -25.67 -2.14
N MET A 27 2.62 -24.98 -3.12
CA MET A 27 2.50 -25.36 -4.53
C MET A 27 3.20 -26.69 -4.84
N SER A 28 4.42 -26.88 -4.31
CA SER A 28 5.22 -28.08 -4.55
C SER A 28 4.67 -29.33 -3.87
N ASP A 29 4.24 -29.21 -2.61
CA ASP A 29 4.02 -30.38 -1.76
C ASP A 29 2.55 -30.80 -1.75
N TYR A 30 1.63 -29.84 -1.94
CA TYR A 30 0.20 -30.11 -1.92
C TYR A 30 -0.41 -30.07 -3.32
N PHE A 31 -0.14 -29.02 -4.10
CA PHE A 31 -0.84 -28.81 -5.37
C PHE A 31 -0.23 -29.53 -6.58
N LYS A 32 1.07 -29.87 -6.55
CA LYS A 32 1.78 -30.48 -7.68
C LYS A 32 1.17 -31.79 -8.18
N ASN A 33 0.56 -32.59 -7.31
CA ASN A 33 0.05 -33.92 -7.66
C ASN A 33 -1.34 -33.89 -8.31
N PHE A 34 -1.98 -32.73 -8.38
CA PHE A 34 -3.29 -32.60 -9.00
C PHE A 34 -3.14 -32.33 -10.49
N GLU A 35 -3.89 -33.09 -11.30
CA GLU A 35 -3.89 -32.96 -12.76
C GLU A 35 -4.76 -31.79 -13.25
N CYS A 36 -5.71 -31.33 -12.42
CA CYS A 36 -6.60 -30.20 -12.71
C CYS A 36 -5.91 -28.84 -12.53
N VAL A 37 -4.79 -28.64 -13.24
CA VAL A 37 -3.93 -27.47 -13.13
C VAL A 37 -4.69 -26.17 -13.38
N ASP A 38 -5.65 -26.16 -14.30
CA ASP A 38 -6.43 -24.96 -14.58
C ASP A 38 -7.30 -24.53 -13.40
N PHE A 39 -8.00 -25.48 -12.80
CA PHE A 39 -8.79 -25.24 -11.58
C PHE A 39 -7.91 -24.72 -10.44
N ILE A 40 -6.70 -25.26 -10.29
CA ILE A 40 -5.78 -24.79 -9.25
C ILE A 40 -5.39 -23.34 -9.48
N TYR A 41 -4.93 -22.99 -10.68
CA TYR A 41 -4.51 -21.62 -10.97
C TYR A 41 -5.65 -20.62 -10.86
N ASP A 42 -6.86 -20.96 -11.31
CA ASP A 42 -8.01 -20.05 -11.19
C ASP A 42 -8.32 -19.72 -9.71
N ASN A 43 -8.05 -20.66 -8.79
CA ASN A 43 -8.22 -20.44 -7.35
C ASN A 43 -7.00 -19.74 -6.71
N THR A 44 -5.78 -20.13 -7.07
CA THR A 44 -4.55 -19.56 -6.49
C THR A 44 -4.26 -18.15 -7.00
N GLU A 45 -4.71 -17.79 -8.21
CA GLU A 45 -4.64 -16.43 -8.73
C GLU A 45 -5.42 -15.44 -7.86
N ASN A 46 -6.60 -15.83 -7.35
CA ASN A 46 -7.35 -15.00 -6.41
C ASN A 46 -6.59 -14.79 -5.09
N ILE A 47 -5.88 -15.82 -4.61
CA ILE A 47 -5.00 -15.71 -3.44
C ILE A 47 -3.85 -14.74 -3.72
N ALA A 48 -3.20 -14.83 -4.89
CA ALA A 48 -2.12 -13.93 -5.31
C ALA A 48 -2.59 -12.47 -5.40
N GLN A 49 -3.73 -12.23 -6.05
CA GLN A 49 -4.33 -10.89 -6.14
C GLN A 49 -4.61 -10.32 -4.76
N ARG A 50 -5.18 -11.12 -3.87
CA ARG A 50 -5.50 -10.72 -2.50
C ARG A 50 -4.24 -10.44 -1.68
N ALA A 51 -3.21 -11.26 -1.81
CA ALA A 51 -1.94 -11.08 -1.14
C ALA A 51 -1.29 -9.73 -1.54
N ILE A 52 -1.32 -9.39 -2.84
CA ILE A 52 -0.85 -8.08 -3.32
C ILE A 52 -1.65 -6.94 -2.70
N GLN A 53 -2.98 -7.02 -2.69
CA GLN A 53 -3.84 -5.97 -2.12
C GLN A 53 -3.53 -5.73 -0.63
N LEU A 54 -3.37 -6.81 0.14
CA LEU A 54 -3.02 -6.74 1.56
C LEU A 54 -1.60 -6.18 1.76
N PHE A 55 -0.64 -6.58 0.93
CA PHE A 55 0.70 -6.03 0.97
C PHE A 55 0.71 -4.51 0.75
N ILE A 56 0.03 -4.03 -0.31
CA ILE A 56 -0.08 -2.59 -0.61
C ILE A 56 -0.80 -1.83 0.50
N ARG A 57 -1.87 -2.40 1.05
CA ARG A 57 -2.58 -1.81 2.19
C ARG A 57 -1.62 -1.60 3.36
N ASN A 58 -0.93 -2.66 3.79
CA ASN A 58 0.00 -2.56 4.92
C ASN A 58 1.16 -1.59 4.62
N ALA A 59 1.71 -1.64 3.41
CA ALA A 59 2.73 -0.69 2.96
C ALA A 59 2.25 0.78 3.05
N SER A 60 0.99 1.05 2.70
CA SER A 60 0.40 2.40 2.79
C SER A 60 0.16 2.88 4.23
N LEU A 61 0.09 1.97 5.20
CA LEU A 61 -0.15 2.27 6.62
C LEU A 61 1.13 2.36 7.45
N LEU A 62 2.30 2.02 6.88
CA LEU A 62 3.59 2.03 7.58
C LEU A 62 4.00 3.43 8.01
N ARG A 63 4.08 3.69 9.31
CA ARG A 63 4.53 4.96 9.87
C ARG A 63 5.34 4.73 11.15
N PRO A 64 6.49 5.40 11.33
CA PRO A 64 7.19 6.28 10.39
C PRO A 64 7.87 5.51 9.25
N LEU A 65 8.05 6.15 8.09
CA LEU A 65 8.74 5.57 6.94
C LEU A 65 9.88 6.49 6.47
N GLY A 66 11.09 6.25 7.00
CA GLY A 66 12.32 6.94 6.57
C GLY A 66 12.94 6.36 5.30
N GLU A 67 14.02 6.96 4.80
CA GLU A 67 14.69 6.56 3.54
C GLU A 67 15.14 5.10 3.52
N GLY A 68 15.78 4.62 4.60
CA GLY A 68 16.15 3.19 4.71
C GLY A 68 14.92 2.27 4.74
N GLY A 69 13.79 2.74 5.27
CA GLY A 69 12.51 2.04 5.23
C GLY A 69 11.95 1.96 3.82
N LYS A 70 11.97 3.06 3.06
CA LYS A 70 11.55 3.11 1.65
C LYS A 70 12.37 2.17 0.78
N MET A 71 13.69 2.14 0.98
CA MET A 71 14.59 1.24 0.24
C MET A 71 14.28 -0.24 0.52
N ARG A 72 14.10 -0.62 1.80
CA ARG A 72 13.70 -1.99 2.17
C ARG A 72 12.32 -2.35 1.62
N LEU A 73 11.36 -1.44 1.74
CA LEU A 73 10.02 -1.64 1.20
C LEU A 73 10.07 -1.80 -0.32
N ALA A 74 10.86 -1.01 -1.04
CA ALA A 74 11.02 -1.16 -2.48
C ALA A 74 11.67 -2.50 -2.89
N ALA A 75 12.54 -3.08 -2.05
CA ALA A 75 13.02 -4.45 -2.22
C ALA A 75 11.90 -5.46 -1.98
N ASP A 76 11.12 -5.29 -0.91
CA ASP A 76 9.96 -6.13 -0.60
C ASP A 76 8.90 -6.10 -1.72
N PHE A 77 8.69 -4.98 -2.41
CA PHE A 77 7.82 -4.90 -3.59
C PHE A 77 8.30 -5.83 -4.73
N ALA A 78 9.62 -5.91 -4.96
CA ALA A 78 10.17 -6.84 -5.96
C ALA A 78 10.02 -8.29 -5.51
N GLN A 79 10.24 -8.55 -4.22
CA GLN A 79 10.11 -9.88 -3.64
C GLN A 79 8.67 -10.36 -3.58
N MET A 80 7.71 -9.45 -3.42
CA MET A 80 6.28 -9.77 -3.46
C MET A 80 5.85 -10.26 -4.85
N GLU A 81 6.39 -9.64 -5.91
CA GLU A 81 6.17 -10.08 -7.29
C GLU A 81 6.67 -11.52 -7.51
N LEU A 82 7.84 -11.87 -6.96
CA LEU A 82 8.38 -13.23 -6.99
C LEU A 82 7.59 -14.19 -6.09
N ALA A 83 7.13 -13.73 -4.93
CA ALA A 83 6.41 -14.56 -3.96
C ALA A 83 5.08 -15.09 -4.49
N VAL A 84 4.38 -14.30 -5.31
CA VAL A 84 3.10 -14.72 -5.88
C VAL A 84 3.25 -15.47 -7.20
N ALA A 85 4.44 -15.50 -7.81
CA ALA A 85 4.66 -16.16 -9.09
C ALA A 85 4.24 -17.64 -9.11
N PRO A 86 4.48 -18.46 -8.06
CA PRO A 86 4.02 -19.85 -8.05
C PRO A 86 2.49 -20.01 -8.05
N LEU A 87 1.74 -18.98 -7.64
CA LEU A 87 0.28 -19.02 -7.52
C LEU A 87 -0.45 -18.66 -8.82
N CYS A 88 0.27 -18.41 -9.91
CA CYS A 88 -0.35 -17.99 -11.17
C CYS A 88 0.44 -18.52 -12.36
N ARG A 89 -0.21 -18.63 -13.52
CA ARG A 89 0.49 -19.02 -14.75
C ARG A 89 1.50 -17.96 -15.15
N ARG A 90 1.08 -16.69 -15.10
CA ARG A 90 1.94 -15.52 -15.27
C ARG A 90 1.47 -14.42 -14.33
N VAL A 91 2.41 -13.70 -13.73
CA VAL A 91 2.09 -12.59 -12.81
C VAL A 91 1.30 -11.47 -13.52
N SER A 92 1.49 -11.30 -14.83
CA SER A 92 0.72 -10.36 -15.65
C SER A 92 -0.78 -10.67 -15.69
N ASP A 93 -1.16 -11.93 -15.51
CA ASP A 93 -2.56 -12.39 -15.58
C ASP A 93 -3.34 -11.95 -14.31
N LEU A 94 -2.65 -11.54 -13.24
CA LEU A 94 -3.26 -10.96 -12.03
C LEU A 94 -3.88 -9.56 -12.26
N GLY A 95 -3.80 -9.02 -13.49
CA GLY A 95 -4.58 -7.88 -13.94
C GLY A 95 -4.37 -6.61 -13.10
N LYS A 96 -5.47 -6.07 -12.56
CA LYS A 96 -5.46 -4.80 -11.79
C LYS A 96 -4.54 -4.88 -10.57
N SER A 97 -4.49 -6.03 -9.89
CA SER A 97 -3.64 -6.21 -8.69
C SER A 97 -2.16 -6.11 -9.04
N TYR A 98 -1.72 -6.73 -10.14
CA TYR A 98 -0.34 -6.59 -10.61
C TYR A 98 -0.01 -5.15 -11.01
N ARG A 99 -0.89 -4.49 -11.78
CA ARG A 99 -0.70 -3.08 -12.13
C ARG A 99 -0.61 -2.19 -10.90
N LEU A 100 -1.43 -2.44 -9.87
CA LEU A 100 -1.37 -1.74 -8.59
C LEU A 100 0.01 -1.87 -7.93
N LEU A 101 0.57 -3.09 -7.84
CA LEU A 101 1.90 -3.33 -7.29
C LEU A 101 2.98 -2.52 -8.04
N ARG A 102 2.93 -2.56 -9.39
CA ARG A 102 3.89 -1.87 -10.26
C ARG A 102 3.76 -0.36 -10.20
N SER A 103 2.54 0.17 -10.16
CA SER A 103 2.26 1.61 -10.12
C SER A 103 2.55 2.24 -8.76
N PHE A 104 2.41 1.50 -7.66
CA PHE A 104 2.66 2.04 -6.32
C PHE A 104 4.16 2.13 -6.00
N ARG A 105 4.98 1.17 -6.44
CA ARG A 105 6.41 1.11 -6.09
C ARG A 105 7.19 2.40 -6.37
N PRO A 106 7.05 3.07 -7.54
CA PRO A 106 7.75 4.34 -7.80
C PRO A 106 7.32 5.48 -6.88
N LEU A 107 6.07 5.47 -6.38
CA LEU A 107 5.53 6.51 -5.51
C LEU A 107 6.24 6.58 -4.16
N LEU A 108 6.94 5.51 -3.76
CA LEU A 108 7.76 5.49 -2.53
C LEU A 108 8.82 6.61 -2.52
N PHE A 109 9.33 6.97 -3.70
CA PHE A 109 10.45 7.90 -3.87
C PHE A 109 10.02 9.26 -4.45
N GLN A 110 8.72 9.49 -4.62
CA GLN A 110 8.19 10.76 -5.12
C GLN A 110 7.80 11.71 -3.97
N THR A 111 7.78 13.01 -4.29
CA THR A 111 7.25 14.04 -3.39
C THR A 111 5.73 13.96 -3.33
N SER A 112 5.13 14.54 -2.28
CA SER A 112 3.68 14.53 -2.09
C SER A 112 2.92 15.16 -3.28
N GLU A 113 3.49 16.21 -3.87
CA GLU A 113 2.95 16.94 -5.02
C GLU A 113 2.95 16.06 -6.28
N HIS A 114 4.08 15.42 -6.58
CA HIS A 114 4.21 14.50 -7.73
C HIS A 114 3.30 13.27 -7.58
N ILE A 115 3.13 12.76 -6.36
CA ILE A 115 2.20 11.66 -6.10
C ILE A 115 0.76 12.10 -6.38
N SER A 116 0.35 13.26 -5.89
CA SER A 116 -1.03 13.76 -6.04
C SER A 116 -1.44 14.02 -7.49
N THR A 117 -0.46 14.27 -8.38
CA THR A 117 -0.65 14.55 -9.80
C THR A 117 -0.39 13.34 -10.70
N SER A 118 0.06 12.22 -10.14
CA SER A 118 0.35 11.01 -10.90
C SER A 118 -0.91 10.47 -11.59
N PRO A 119 -0.85 10.13 -12.90
CA PRO A 119 -2.01 9.61 -13.64
C PRO A 119 -2.47 8.25 -13.13
N ALA A 120 -1.61 7.51 -12.40
CA ALA A 120 -1.99 6.24 -11.79
C ALA A 120 -2.98 6.41 -10.62
N VAL A 121 -3.08 7.62 -10.03
CA VAL A 121 -3.91 7.87 -8.84
C VAL A 121 -5.35 8.14 -9.24
N GLY A 122 -6.25 7.29 -8.75
CA GLY A 122 -7.67 7.27 -9.09
C GLY A 122 -8.02 6.23 -10.15
N ASP A 123 -7.09 5.89 -11.03
CA ASP A 123 -7.26 4.85 -12.05
C ASP A 123 -6.81 3.47 -11.53
N ILE A 124 -5.50 3.30 -11.36
CA ILE A 124 -4.88 2.05 -10.91
C ILE A 124 -4.78 2.02 -9.38
N VAL A 125 -4.28 3.10 -8.78
CA VAL A 125 -4.07 3.23 -7.33
C VAL A 125 -5.23 4.01 -6.71
N PRO A 126 -6.00 3.41 -5.78
CA PRO A 126 -7.12 4.10 -5.15
C PRO A 126 -6.70 5.37 -4.41
N TYR A 127 -7.56 6.39 -4.42
CA TYR A 127 -7.34 7.65 -3.71
C TYR A 127 -7.14 7.43 -2.21
N SER A 128 -7.95 6.55 -1.62
CA SER A 128 -7.86 6.18 -0.22
C SER A 128 -6.49 5.60 0.12
N THR A 129 -5.94 4.72 -0.73
CA THR A 129 -4.60 4.15 -0.54
C THR A 129 -3.50 5.21 -0.56
N ILE A 130 -3.58 6.19 -1.46
CA ILE A 130 -2.61 7.30 -1.51
C ILE A 130 -2.75 8.21 -0.28
N LEU A 131 -3.97 8.53 0.14
CA LEU A 131 -4.19 9.34 1.34
C LEU A 131 -3.63 8.66 2.59
N HIS A 132 -3.80 7.34 2.74
CA HIS A 132 -3.13 6.56 3.78
C HIS A 132 -1.62 6.71 3.71
N PHE A 133 -1.05 6.54 2.51
CA PHE A 133 0.39 6.65 2.30
C PHE A 133 0.94 8.07 2.58
N LEU A 134 0.17 9.13 2.38
CA LEU A 134 0.60 10.50 2.68
C LEU A 134 0.69 10.76 4.19
N PHE A 135 -0.02 10.03 5.05
CA PHE A 135 0.18 10.12 6.51
C PHE A 135 1.59 9.71 6.96
N THR A 136 2.32 8.92 6.17
CA THR A 136 3.72 8.58 6.46
C THR A 136 4.64 9.81 6.43
N ARG A 137 4.24 10.86 5.70
CA ARG A 137 4.91 12.16 5.56
C ARG A 137 4.33 13.23 6.48
N ALA A 138 3.29 12.90 7.24
CA ALA A 138 2.62 13.83 8.14
C ALA A 138 3.37 13.94 9.50
N PRO A 139 3.29 15.09 10.19
CA PRO A 139 3.74 15.23 11.57
C PRO A 139 2.83 14.46 12.55
N ALA A 140 3.35 14.13 13.73
CA ALA A 140 2.74 13.19 14.69
C ALA A 140 1.34 13.61 15.18
N ASP A 141 1.04 14.90 15.19
CA ASP A 141 -0.25 15.49 15.54
C ASP A 141 -1.32 15.29 14.45
N LEU A 142 -0.94 15.17 13.19
CA LEU A 142 -1.80 14.71 12.10
C LEU A 142 -1.88 13.17 12.15
N LYS A 143 -2.82 12.67 12.95
CA LYS A 143 -3.05 11.23 13.19
C LYS A 143 -3.91 10.60 12.07
N PRO A 144 -3.53 9.43 11.51
CA PRO A 144 -4.37 8.67 10.60
C PRO A 144 -5.63 8.14 11.31
N PRO A 145 -6.65 7.71 10.55
CA PRO A 145 -7.94 7.29 11.11
C PRO A 145 -7.85 6.27 12.25
N HIS A 146 -7.08 5.20 12.06
CA HIS A 146 -6.96 4.14 13.06
C HIS A 146 -6.33 4.62 14.37
N GLN A 147 -5.33 5.52 14.32
CA GLN A 147 -4.74 6.08 15.53
C GLN A 147 -5.71 7.00 16.27
N ARG A 148 -6.59 7.70 15.56
CA ARG A 148 -7.63 8.54 16.17
C ARG A 148 -8.74 7.71 16.82
N ALA A 149 -9.09 6.59 16.20
CA ALA A 149 -10.10 5.67 16.70
C ALA A 149 -9.54 4.66 17.72
N GLU A 150 -8.25 4.75 18.06
CA GLU A 150 -7.54 3.82 18.95
C GLU A 150 -7.62 2.36 18.48
N TRP A 151 -7.60 2.16 17.16
CA TRP A 151 -7.60 0.84 16.54
C TRP A 151 -6.17 0.37 16.27
N SER A 152 -5.93 -0.91 16.53
CA SER A 152 -4.73 -1.58 16.03
C SER A 152 -4.72 -1.59 14.50
N VAL A 153 -3.53 -1.70 13.91
CA VAL A 153 -3.40 -1.82 12.45
C VAL A 153 -4.15 -3.04 11.92
N ALA A 154 -4.16 -4.15 12.66
CA ALA A 154 -4.91 -5.35 12.31
C ALA A 154 -6.43 -5.09 12.27
N ARG A 155 -6.99 -4.45 13.31
CA ARG A 155 -8.41 -4.07 13.34
C ARG A 155 -8.76 -3.12 12.20
N TYR A 156 -7.88 -2.16 11.90
CA TYR A 156 -8.12 -1.24 10.80
C TYR A 156 -8.03 -1.91 9.43
N SER A 157 -7.09 -2.84 9.25
CA SER A 157 -7.01 -3.64 8.03
C SER A 157 -8.29 -4.45 7.83
N GLN A 158 -8.82 -5.07 8.88
CA GLN A 158 -10.11 -5.77 8.81
C GLN A 158 -11.25 -4.82 8.45
N TRP A 159 -11.32 -3.64 9.09
CA TRP A 159 -12.32 -2.63 8.76
C TRP A 159 -12.27 -2.23 7.28
N LEU A 160 -11.07 -2.10 6.69
CA LEU A 160 -10.91 -1.82 5.26
C LEU A 160 -11.40 -2.96 4.36
N ASP A 161 -11.42 -4.20 4.82
CA ASP A 161 -12.05 -5.32 4.09
C ASP A 161 -13.56 -5.28 4.17
N ASP A 162 -14.08 -4.99 5.36
CA ASP A 162 -15.53 -4.91 5.60
C ASP A 162 -16.16 -3.70 4.87
N HIS A 163 -15.34 -2.70 4.50
CA HIS A 163 -15.75 -1.47 3.82
C HIS A 163 -15.01 -1.32 2.47
N PRO A 164 -15.42 -2.07 1.43
CA PRO A 164 -14.79 -2.02 0.11
C PRO A 164 -15.09 -0.72 -0.64
N SER A 165 -16.17 -0.02 -0.27
CA SER A 165 -16.57 1.28 -0.81
C SER A 165 -15.46 2.31 -0.64
N GLU A 166 -14.97 2.83 -1.76
CA GLU A 166 -13.97 3.90 -1.74
C GLU A 166 -14.53 5.16 -1.06
N LYS A 167 -15.83 5.42 -1.22
CA LYS A 167 -16.54 6.54 -0.57
C LYS A 167 -16.42 6.47 0.94
N ASP A 168 -16.69 5.32 1.53
CA ASP A 168 -16.71 5.14 2.99
C ASP A 168 -15.31 5.32 3.59
N ARG A 169 -14.29 4.80 2.88
CA ARG A 169 -12.88 4.99 3.25
C ARG A 169 -12.47 6.46 3.18
N LEU A 170 -12.89 7.18 2.13
CA LEU A 170 -12.62 8.60 1.96
C LEU A 170 -13.33 9.45 3.01
N LEU A 171 -14.56 9.10 3.41
CA LEU A 171 -15.27 9.76 4.50
C LEU A 171 -14.53 9.61 5.82
N LEU A 172 -14.01 8.42 6.13
CA LEU A 172 -13.23 8.21 7.34
C LEU A 172 -11.91 9.02 7.32
N LEU A 173 -11.24 9.09 6.17
CA LEU A 173 -10.05 9.92 5.96
C LEU A 173 -10.35 11.42 6.11
N ARG A 174 -11.50 11.88 5.59
CA ARG A 174 -11.97 13.26 5.74
C ARG A 174 -12.10 13.64 7.21
N SER A 175 -12.76 12.81 8.01
CA SER A 175 -12.92 13.04 9.45
C SER A 175 -11.58 13.15 10.18
N ALA A 176 -10.56 12.39 9.75
CA ALA A 176 -9.22 12.49 10.33
C ALA A 176 -8.54 13.84 10.00
N LEU A 177 -8.67 14.32 8.76
CA LEU A 177 -8.15 15.61 8.31
C LEU A 177 -8.87 16.79 8.98
N GLU A 178 -10.20 16.75 9.05
CA GLU A 178 -11.02 17.80 9.68
C GLU A 178 -10.63 17.99 11.14
N ALA A 179 -10.46 16.90 11.88
CA ALA A 179 -10.13 17.02 13.28
C ALA A 179 -8.64 17.27 13.54
N TYR A 180 -7.76 17.17 12.53
CA TYR A 180 -6.45 17.83 12.58
C TYR A 180 -6.61 19.35 12.51
N VAL A 181 -7.48 19.88 11.64
CA VAL A 181 -7.76 21.32 11.58
C VAL A 181 -8.27 21.85 12.92
N GLN A 182 -9.19 21.13 13.56
CA GLN A 182 -9.69 21.52 14.89
C GLN A 182 -8.57 21.54 15.93
N SER A 183 -7.67 20.55 15.90
CA SER A 183 -6.51 20.52 16.80
C SER A 183 -5.56 21.69 16.56
N VAL A 184 -5.28 22.06 15.31
CA VAL A 184 -4.43 23.21 14.97
C VAL A 184 -5.06 24.52 15.44
N ARG A 185 -6.37 24.69 15.24
CA ARG A 185 -7.11 25.87 15.71
C ARG A 185 -7.13 25.99 17.24
N ALA A 186 -7.37 24.88 17.94
CA ALA A 186 -7.44 24.86 19.40
C ALA A 186 -6.13 25.26 20.09
N ARG A 187 -4.98 25.04 19.42
CA ARG A 187 -3.65 25.45 19.91
C ARG A 187 -3.16 26.78 19.33
N GLU A 188 -4.04 27.55 18.68
CA GLU A 188 -3.72 28.81 18.00
C GLU A 188 -2.60 28.69 16.95
N GLY A 189 -2.48 27.51 16.33
CA GLY A 189 -1.49 27.25 15.29
C GLY A 189 -1.81 28.04 14.03
N LYS A 190 -0.81 28.75 13.49
CA LYS A 190 -0.95 29.59 12.29
C LYS A 190 -0.61 28.87 10.98
N GLU A 191 -0.01 27.68 11.07
CA GLU A 191 0.47 26.91 9.93
C GLU A 191 0.00 25.45 10.00
N PHE A 192 -0.33 24.90 8.83
CA PHE A 192 -0.62 23.48 8.66
C PHE A 192 0.63 22.73 8.19
N ALA A 193 0.65 21.42 8.42
CA ALA A 193 1.68 20.55 7.86
C ALA A 193 1.77 20.71 6.33
N PRO A 194 2.98 20.75 5.72
CA PRO A 194 3.12 20.90 4.26
C PRO A 194 2.36 19.86 3.43
N VAL A 195 2.20 18.64 3.95
CA VAL A 195 1.45 17.55 3.29
C VAL A 195 -0.07 17.74 3.36
N TYR A 196 -0.59 18.48 4.35
CA TYR A 196 -2.02 18.64 4.59
C TYR A 196 -2.79 19.24 3.40
N PRO A 197 -2.40 20.38 2.80
CA PRO A 197 -3.12 20.94 1.67
C PRO A 197 -3.16 19.99 0.47
N ILE A 198 -2.09 19.20 0.26
CA ILE A 198 -2.01 18.19 -0.81
C ILE A 198 -3.02 17.06 -0.55
N MET A 199 -3.09 16.57 0.70
CA MET A 199 -4.08 15.57 1.09
C MET A 199 -5.51 16.08 0.93
N LEU A 200 -5.76 17.35 1.28
CA LEU A 200 -7.09 17.96 1.14
C LEU A 200 -7.50 18.10 -0.33
N GLN A 201 -6.60 18.58 -1.19
CA GLN A 201 -6.84 18.68 -2.65
C GLN A 201 -7.11 17.30 -3.25
N LEU A 202 -6.31 16.30 -2.88
CA LEU A 202 -6.49 14.93 -3.36
C LEU A 202 -7.82 14.33 -2.89
N LEU A 203 -8.20 14.57 -1.64
CA LEU A 203 -9.48 14.13 -1.09
C LEU A 203 -10.66 14.79 -1.81
N GLN A 204 -10.60 16.10 -2.09
CA GLN A 204 -11.64 16.82 -2.83
C GLN A 204 -11.81 16.25 -4.25
N LYS A 205 -10.70 16.06 -4.97
CA LYS A 205 -10.70 15.39 -6.29
C LYS A 205 -11.32 14.00 -6.22
N ALA A 206 -10.94 13.21 -5.20
CA ALA A 206 -11.47 11.86 -4.99
C ALA A 206 -12.98 11.86 -4.73
N MET A 207 -13.48 12.80 -3.92
CA MET A 207 -14.90 12.87 -3.58
C MET A 207 -15.77 13.23 -4.79
N VAL A 208 -15.28 14.03 -5.73
CA VAL A 208 -15.98 14.32 -7.00
C VAL A 208 -16.03 13.07 -7.90
N ASN A 209 -14.94 12.30 -7.95
CA ASN A 209 -14.85 11.13 -8.83
C ASN A 209 -15.57 9.88 -8.30
N VAL A 210 -15.99 9.88 -7.04
CA VAL A 210 -16.65 8.75 -6.36
C VAL A 210 -18.14 9.07 -6.04
N GLN A 211 -18.64 10.23 -6.48
CA GLN A 211 -20.08 10.53 -6.52
C GLN A 211 -20.77 9.73 -7.60
#